data_AF-A0A8T4IS31-F1
#
_entry.id   AF-A0A8T4IS31-F1
#
_cell.length_a   1.000
_cell.length_b   1.000
_cell.length_c   1.000
_cell.angle_alpha   90.00
_cell.angle_beta   90.00
_cell.angle_gamma   90.00
#
_symmetry.space_group_name_H-M   'P 1'
#
loop_
_entity.id
_entity.type
_entity.pdbx_description
1 polymer ?
#
loop_
_entity_poly.entity_id
_entity_poly.type
_entity_poly.pdbx_seq_one_letter_code
_entity_poly.pdbx_strand_id
1 'polypeptide(L)'
;MPHITVDYSDTLADTFDRRGFGLALHPLVARTIEGTVAGCKTRFRRIDECVLADGADDIAMVHIEVSLLSGRTPEVKAELSRAVLGLARDHIKPTPGFALHTSVDVSDLARGSYVSHVSHHDQGASVWSAGA
;
A
#
# COMPACT_ATOMS: atom_id res chain seq x y z
N MET A 1 -8.42 -5.33 -7.19
CA MET A 1 -8.22 -5.77 -5.81
C MET A 1 -6.76 -5.56 -5.43
N PRO A 2 -6.37 -4.32 -5.10
CA PRO A 2 -4.98 -4.04 -4.74
C PRO A 2 -4.70 -4.47 -3.30
N HIS A 3 -3.56 -5.13 -3.11
CA HIS A 3 -2.93 -5.32 -1.81
C HIS A 3 -1.82 -4.28 -1.68
N ILE A 4 -1.85 -3.52 -0.60
CA ILE A 4 -0.90 -2.44 -0.36
C ILE A 4 -0.17 -2.69 0.94
N THR A 5 1.15 -2.64 0.86
CA THR A 5 2.05 -2.72 2.00
C THR A 5 2.78 -1.40 2.12
N VAL A 6 2.91 -0.91 3.35
CA VAL A 6 3.69 0.28 3.67
C VAL A 6 4.66 -0.09 4.79
N ASP A 7 5.92 -0.27 4.43
CA ASP A 7 7.00 -0.51 5.36
C ASP A 7 7.65 0.85 5.69
N TYR A 8 7.83 1.17 6.97
CA TYR A 8 8.37 2.45 7.41
C TYR A 8 9.28 2.29 8.63
N SER A 9 10.36 3.08 8.70
CA SER A 9 11.27 3.05 9.85
C SER A 9 10.59 3.59 11.13
N ASP A 10 10.95 3.05 12.29
CA ASP A 10 10.39 3.46 13.59
C ASP A 10 10.53 4.96 13.88
N THR A 11 11.57 5.62 13.35
CA THR A 11 11.75 7.08 13.40
C THR A 11 10.52 7.88 12.96
N LEU A 12 9.68 7.30 12.08
CA LEU A 12 8.47 7.94 11.56
C LEU A 12 7.19 7.59 12.34
N ALA A 13 7.29 6.85 13.45
CA ALA A 13 6.14 6.37 14.21
C ALA A 13 5.19 7.51 14.63
N ASP A 14 5.73 8.65 15.03
CA ASP A 14 4.95 9.81 15.49
C ASP A 14 4.65 10.85 14.39
N THR A 15 5.41 10.84 13.29
CA THR A 15 5.30 11.85 12.22
C THR A 15 4.53 11.38 10.99
N PHE A 16 4.35 10.07 10.81
CA PHE A 16 3.56 9.51 9.72
C PHE A 16 2.10 9.30 10.10
N ASP A 17 1.18 10.07 9.51
CA ASP A 17 -0.27 9.84 9.61
C ASP A 17 -0.71 8.65 8.76
N ARG A 18 -0.47 7.45 9.29
CA ARG A 18 -0.81 6.17 8.63
C ARG A 18 -2.31 6.03 8.38
N ARG A 19 -3.14 6.47 9.33
CA ARG A 19 -4.61 6.36 9.22
C ARG A 19 -5.12 7.28 8.12
N GLY A 20 -4.74 8.55 8.15
CA GLY A 20 -5.10 9.52 7.11
C GLY A 20 -4.59 9.10 5.75
N PHE A 21 -3.32 8.68 5.66
CA PHE A 21 -2.75 8.18 4.42
C PHE A 21 -3.55 7.01 3.85
N GLY A 22 -3.84 5.99 4.66
CA GLY A 22 -4.61 4.83 4.21
C GLY A 22 -6.01 5.20 3.70
N LEU A 23 -6.70 6.11 4.39
CA LEU A 23 -8.04 6.59 3.99
C LEU A 23 -8.01 7.42 2.71
N ALA A 24 -6.97 8.22 2.49
CA ALA A 24 -6.79 9.01 1.27
C ALA A 24 -6.29 8.16 0.09
N LEU A 25 -5.52 7.11 0.38
CA LEU A 25 -4.90 6.22 -0.60
C LEU A 25 -5.94 5.38 -1.35
N HIS A 26 -6.94 4.82 -0.66
CA HIS A 26 -7.89 3.90 -1.31
C HIS A 26 -8.70 4.56 -2.44
N PRO A 27 -9.27 5.77 -2.27
CA PRO A 27 -9.93 6.48 -3.36
C PRO A 27 -8.97 6.84 -4.51
N LEU A 28 -7.72 7.22 -4.20
CA LEU A 28 -6.70 7.52 -5.21
C LEU A 28 -6.43 6.29 -6.08
N VAL A 29 -6.09 5.17 -5.44
CA VAL A 29 -5.79 3.91 -6.14
C VAL A 29 -7.01 3.48 -6.96
N ALA A 30 -8.20 3.44 -6.36
CA ALA A 30 -9.42 3.00 -7.03
C ALA A 30 -9.73 3.81 -8.29
N ARG A 31 -9.52 5.14 -8.27
CA ARG A 31 -9.69 5.97 -9.47
C ARG A 31 -8.64 5.65 -10.54
N THR A 32 -7.37 5.63 -10.18
CA THR A 32 -6.27 5.44 -11.15
C THR A 32 -6.30 4.08 -11.84
N ILE A 33 -6.69 3.02 -11.12
CA ILE A 33 -6.77 1.67 -11.71
C ILE A 33 -8.18 1.25 -12.10
N GLU A 34 -9.15 2.16 -12.18
CA GLU A 34 -10.58 1.85 -12.45
C GLU A 34 -11.09 0.67 -11.59
N GLY A 35 -10.77 0.71 -10.30
CA GLY A 35 -11.14 -0.30 -9.31
C GLY A 35 -12.21 0.19 -8.34
N THR A 36 -12.33 -0.48 -7.21
CA THR A 36 -13.25 -0.10 -6.13
C THR A 36 -12.50 0.09 -4.81
N VAL A 37 -12.97 1.05 -3.99
CA VAL A 37 -12.42 1.29 -2.65
C VAL A 37 -12.56 0.05 -1.76
N ALA A 38 -13.71 -0.63 -1.82
CA ALA A 38 -13.95 -1.88 -1.09
C ALA A 38 -12.92 -3.00 -1.44
N GLY A 39 -12.31 -2.92 -2.61
CA GLY A 39 -11.26 -3.83 -3.05
C GLY A 39 -9.87 -3.53 -2.49
N CYS A 40 -9.65 -2.37 -1.87
CA CYS A 40 -8.35 -1.92 -1.38
C CYS A 40 -8.06 -2.43 0.03
N LYS A 41 -6.85 -2.92 0.27
CA LYS A 41 -6.36 -3.31 1.59
C LYS A 41 -4.97 -2.73 1.79
N THR A 42 -4.76 -1.99 2.87
CA THR A 42 -3.45 -1.43 3.22
C THR A 42 -3.01 -1.96 4.58
N ARG A 43 -1.77 -2.44 4.64
CA ARG A 43 -1.10 -2.82 5.88
C ARG A 43 0.10 -1.92 6.09
N PHE A 44 0.27 -1.46 7.31
CA PHE A 44 1.45 -0.69 7.73
C PHE A 44 2.33 -1.59 8.57
N ARG A 45 3.62 -1.66 8.24
CA ARG A 45 4.61 -2.43 8.99
C ARG A 45 5.70 -1.49 9.47
N ARG A 46 5.81 -1.36 10.78
CA ARG A 46 6.90 -0.62 11.38
C ARG A 46 8.16 -1.49 11.32
N ILE A 47 9.26 -0.90 10.91
CA ILE A 47 10.56 -1.53 10.83
C ILE A 47 11.40 -0.98 11.98
N ASP A 48 11.59 -1.81 13.00
CA ASP A 48 12.32 -1.46 14.22
C ASP A 48 13.84 -1.51 13.99
N GLU A 49 14.30 -2.34 13.06
CA GLU A 49 15.72 -2.49 12.71
C GLU A 49 15.94 -2.31 11.21
N CYS A 50 16.78 -1.34 10.83
CA CYS A 50 17.17 -1.12 9.44
C CYS A 50 18.63 -0.61 9.36
N VAL A 51 19.32 -0.95 8.27
CA VAL A 51 20.61 -0.35 7.90
C VAL A 51 20.37 0.46 6.64
N LEU A 52 20.53 1.78 6.73
CA LEU A 52 20.24 2.71 5.65
C LEU A 52 21.55 3.27 5.10
N ALA A 53 21.67 3.31 3.77
CA ALA A 53 22.89 3.70 3.07
C ALA A 53 24.13 2.95 3.62
N ASP A 54 25.19 3.68 3.98
CA ASP A 54 26.42 3.19 4.59
C ASP A 54 26.37 3.16 6.14
N GLY A 55 25.18 3.03 6.71
CA GLY A 55 24.94 3.07 8.16
C GLY A 55 24.56 4.45 8.68
N ALA A 56 23.97 5.29 7.81
CA ALA A 56 23.53 6.64 8.15
C ALA A 56 22.45 6.63 9.24
N ASP A 57 22.59 7.51 10.23
CA ASP A 57 21.67 7.69 11.35
C ASP A 57 20.69 8.86 11.14
N ASP A 58 20.85 9.59 10.03
CA ASP A 58 20.06 10.75 9.62
C ASP A 58 19.13 10.45 8.44
N ILE A 59 18.80 9.17 8.18
CA ILE A 59 17.86 8.76 7.14
C ILE A 59 16.64 8.10 7.77
N ALA A 60 15.45 8.46 7.27
CA ALA A 60 14.22 7.74 7.53
C ALA A 60 13.67 7.15 6.22
N MET A 61 13.02 5.99 6.30
CA MET A 61 12.58 5.24 5.12
C MET A 61 11.07 5.00 5.15
N VAL A 62 10.45 5.12 3.97
CA VAL A 62 9.15 4.54 3.63
C VAL A 62 9.23 3.81 2.29
N HIS A 63 8.83 2.56 2.26
CA HIS A 63 8.64 1.79 1.03
C HIS A 63 7.18 1.33 0.91
N ILE A 64 6.58 1.56 -0.26
CA ILE A 64 5.18 1.22 -0.53
C ILE A 64 5.13 0.25 -1.70
N GLU A 65 4.58 -0.93 -1.47
CA GLU A 65 4.27 -1.89 -2.53
C GLU A 65 2.78 -1.86 -2.83
N VAL A 66 2.42 -1.72 -4.10
CA VAL A 66 1.03 -1.77 -4.58
C VAL A 66 0.89 -2.94 -5.56
N SER A 67 0.41 -4.08 -5.06
CA SER A 67 0.20 -5.28 -5.89
C SER A 67 -1.23 -5.31 -6.46
N LEU A 68 -1.35 -5.32 -7.79
CA LEU A 68 -2.62 -5.30 -8.53
C LEU A 68 -2.83 -6.63 -9.26
N LEU A 69 -4.06 -7.01 -9.57
CA LEU A 69 -4.26 -8.06 -10.59
C LEU A 69 -3.67 -7.61 -11.94
N SER A 70 -2.98 -8.51 -12.63
CA SER A 70 -2.39 -8.25 -13.94
C SER A 70 -3.42 -7.75 -14.97
N GLY A 71 -2.97 -6.88 -15.88
CA GLY A 71 -3.79 -6.33 -16.96
C GLY A 71 -3.86 -4.80 -17.02
N ARG A 72 -3.17 -4.08 -16.13
CA ARG A 72 -2.99 -2.63 -16.26
C ARG A 72 -1.75 -2.30 -17.08
N THR A 73 -1.84 -1.25 -17.90
CA THR A 73 -0.74 -0.84 -18.77
C THR A 73 0.42 -0.27 -17.96
N PRO A 74 1.65 -0.25 -18.49
CA PRO A 74 2.79 0.40 -17.85
C PRO A 74 2.53 1.87 -17.50
N GLU A 75 1.79 2.60 -18.34
CA GLU A 75 1.47 4.02 -18.14
C GLU A 75 0.58 4.21 -16.90
N VAL A 76 -0.46 3.39 -16.75
CA VAL A 76 -1.35 3.41 -15.57
C VAL A 76 -0.57 3.07 -14.29
N LYS A 77 0.34 2.08 -14.35
CA LYS A 77 1.19 1.74 -13.20
C LYS A 77 2.15 2.86 -12.83
N ALA A 78 2.73 3.53 -13.83
CA ALA A 78 3.62 4.66 -13.62
C ALA A 78 2.89 5.88 -13.05
N GLU A 79 1.67 6.16 -13.53
CA GLU A 79 0.78 7.17 -12.95
C GLU A 79 0.47 6.85 -11.48
N LEU A 80 0.07 5.61 -11.20
CA LEU A 80 -0.23 5.15 -9.85
C LEU A 80 0.96 5.32 -8.91
N SER A 81 2.16 4.89 -9.33
CA SER A 81 3.39 5.03 -8.54
C SER A 81 3.65 6.49 -8.16
N ARG A 82 3.58 7.42 -9.13
CA ARG A 82 3.78 8.86 -8.87
C ARG A 82 2.71 9.45 -7.95
N ALA A 83 1.45 9.09 -8.16
CA ALA A 83 0.33 9.60 -7.38
C ALA A 83 0.41 9.11 -5.92
N VAL A 84 0.75 7.84 -5.69
CA VAL A 84 0.96 7.28 -4.35
C VAL A 84 2.16 7.92 -3.66
N LEU A 85 3.27 8.14 -4.40
CA LEU A 85 4.46 8.80 -3.86
C LEU A 85 4.16 10.22 -3.40
N GLY A 86 3.43 11.00 -4.19
CA GLY A 86 2.98 12.34 -3.82
C GLY A 86 2.12 12.32 -2.56
N LEU A 87 1.11 11.44 -2.53
CA LEU A 87 0.21 11.31 -1.39
C LEU A 87 0.95 10.93 -0.09
N ALA A 88 1.92 10.01 -0.17
CA ALA A 88 2.69 9.58 0.98
C ALA A 88 3.47 10.75 1.60
N ARG A 89 4.10 11.58 0.76
CA ARG A 89 4.85 12.77 1.20
C ARG A 89 3.95 13.78 1.91
N ASP A 90 2.70 13.94 1.49
CA ASP A 90 1.75 14.86 2.12
C ASP A 90 1.28 14.39 3.52
N HIS A 91 1.44 13.10 3.83
CA HIS A 91 1.02 12.49 5.10
C HIS A 91 2.16 12.20 6.07
N ILE A 92 3.41 12.52 5.68
CA ILE A 92 4.58 12.37 6.54
C ILE A 92 5.07 13.77 6.91
N LYS A 93 4.96 14.12 8.19
CA LYS A 93 5.47 15.40 8.66
C LYS A 93 7.00 15.41 8.56
N PRO A 94 7.62 16.56 8.20
CA PRO A 94 9.06 16.70 8.27
C PRO A 94 9.57 16.28 9.66
N THR A 95 10.58 15.41 9.69
CA THR A 95 11.23 14.97 10.92
C THR A 95 12.60 15.65 10.97
N PRO A 96 12.81 16.67 11.84
CA PRO A 96 14.06 17.40 11.88
C PRO A 96 15.26 16.46 12.08
N GLY A 97 16.33 16.69 11.32
CA GLY A 97 17.53 15.84 11.38
C GLY A 97 17.47 14.56 10.56
N PHE A 98 16.37 14.28 9.84
CA PHE A 98 16.27 13.11 8.97
C PHE A 98 15.95 13.47 7.51
N ALA A 99 16.70 12.89 6.59
CA ALA A 99 16.35 12.82 5.18
C ALA A 99 15.31 11.70 4.97
N LEU A 100 14.14 12.03 4.44
CA LEU A 100 13.08 11.06 4.16
C LEU A 100 13.27 10.42 2.77
N HIS A 101 13.57 9.13 2.74
CA HIS A 101 13.60 8.31 1.54
C HIS A 101 12.24 7.62 1.35
N THR A 102 11.45 8.05 0.37
CA THR A 102 10.16 7.44 0.04
C THR A 102 10.22 6.78 -1.32
N SER A 103 9.73 5.54 -1.42
CA SER A 103 9.69 4.79 -2.68
C SER A 103 8.37 4.06 -2.85
N VAL A 104 7.97 3.84 -4.11
CA VAL A 104 6.74 3.12 -4.47
C VAL A 104 7.03 2.13 -5.58
N ASP A 105 6.70 0.87 -5.38
CA ASP A 105 6.68 -0.17 -6.40
C ASP A 105 5.25 -0.61 -6.73
N VAL A 106 5.00 -0.93 -8.00
CA VAL A 106 3.68 -1.38 -8.50
C VAL A 106 3.86 -2.69 -9.24
N SER A 107 3.36 -3.77 -8.65
CA SER A 107 3.59 -5.15 -9.11
C SER A 107 2.30 -5.86 -9.55
N ASP A 108 2.44 -6.91 -10.35
CA ASP A 108 1.33 -7.74 -10.80
C ASP A 108 1.16 -9.01 -9.96
N LEU A 109 -0.08 -9.28 -9.61
CA LEU A 109 -0.60 -10.54 -9.13
C LEU A 109 -1.13 -11.32 -10.33
N ALA A 110 -0.69 -12.57 -10.48
CA ALA A 110 -1.08 -13.41 -11.58
C ALA A 110 -2.59 -13.74 -11.53
N ARG A 111 -3.37 -13.17 -12.44
CA ARG A 111 -4.82 -13.38 -12.50
C ARG A 111 -5.24 -14.85 -12.58
N GLY A 112 -4.46 -15.68 -13.28
CA GLY A 112 -4.78 -17.10 -13.49
C GLY A 112 -4.64 -17.99 -12.24
N SER A 113 -3.94 -17.53 -11.21
CA SER A 113 -3.74 -18.27 -9.96
C SER A 113 -4.19 -17.49 -8.72
N TYR A 114 -4.58 -16.23 -8.88
CA TYR A 114 -5.05 -15.42 -7.77
C TYR A 114 -6.48 -15.82 -7.38
N VAL A 115 -6.65 -16.20 -6.12
CA VAL A 115 -7.93 -16.54 -5.51
C VAL A 115 -8.18 -15.68 -4.28
N SER A 116 -9.45 -15.43 -3.97
CA SER A 116 -9.85 -14.72 -2.76
C SER A 116 -11.22 -15.17 -2.32
N HIS A 117 -11.45 -15.12 -1.01
CA HIS A 117 -12.77 -15.34 -0.42
C HIS A 117 -13.10 -14.18 0.51
N VAL A 118 -14.35 -13.74 0.49
CA VAL A 118 -14.89 -12.80 1.47
C VAL A 118 -16.06 -13.52 2.14
N SER A 119 -15.95 -13.74 3.44
CA SER A 119 -17.06 -14.24 4.25
C SER A 119 -17.70 -13.08 4.98
N HIS A 120 -19.03 -13.01 4.90
CA HIS A 120 -19.85 -12.19 5.79
C HIS A 120 -20.53 -13.16 6.76
N HIS A 121 -20.23 -13.05 8.05
CA HIS A 121 -20.97 -13.75 9.08
C HIS A 121 -21.96 -12.77 9.71
N ASP A 122 -23.04 -12.51 8.97
CA ASP A 122 -24.31 -12.08 9.58
C ASP A 122 -25.29 -13.27 9.51
N GLN A 123 -26.07 -13.40 10.58
CA GLN A 123 -26.73 -14.62 11.08
C GLN A 123 -27.53 -15.43 10.04
N GLY A 124 -27.20 -16.73 9.91
CA GLY A 124 -28.10 -17.77 9.42
C GLY A 124 -27.85 -18.31 8.01
N ALA A 125 -27.47 -19.59 7.94
CA ALA A 125 -27.43 -20.48 6.77
C ALA A 125 -26.27 -20.27 5.76
N SER A 126 -25.15 -20.96 5.99
CA SER A 126 -24.17 -21.25 4.93
C SER A 126 -24.71 -22.34 4.00
N VAL A 127 -24.99 -22.02 2.75
CA VAL A 127 -25.12 -23.00 1.66
C VAL A 127 -23.81 -23.01 0.88
N TRP A 128 -23.13 -24.14 0.88
CA TRP A 128 -21.94 -24.39 0.07
C TRP A 128 -22.37 -24.89 -1.32
N SER A 129 -21.80 -24.33 -2.38
CA SER A 129 -21.85 -24.89 -3.73
C SER A 129 -20.45 -24.91 -4.33
N ALA A 130 -19.87 -26.10 -4.47
CA ALA A 130 -18.66 -26.35 -5.25
C ALA A 130 -19.07 -26.67 -6.70
N GLY A 131 -18.52 -25.91 -7.66
CA GLY A 131 -18.65 -26.18 -9.09
C GLY A 131 -17.39 -26.88 -9.61
N ALA A 132 -17.61 -27.95 -10.37
CA ALA A 132 -16.63 -28.79 -11.06
C ALA A 132 -15.84 -28.05 -12.15
#